data_AF-A0AAN0MH78-F1
#
_entry.id   AF-A0AAN0MH78-F1
#
_cell.length_a   1.000
_cell.length_b   1.000
_cell.length_c   1.000
_cell.angle_alpha   90.00
_cell.angle_beta   90.00
_cell.angle_gamma   90.00
#
_symmetry.space_group_name_H-M   'P 1'
#
loop_
_entity.id
_entity.type
_entity.pdbx_description
1 polymer ?
#
loop_
_entity_poly.entity_id
_entity_poly.type
_entity_poly.pdbx_seq_one_letter_code
_entity_poly.pdbx_strand_id
1 'polypeptide(L)'
;MTTATDAPHQGKVIYSPTIGNMATDPPADLVPIYHGPDWGYYVKGHARDSAPDTFPRWPVEFVLLPMTNQNRDDDAHELMGDLLPYQAAGELSPQNYRQSLPDFARPWFWDTAYRFTMSVRLARDDVQDTLQKAKKRVQQYGPSYQAAVDTIRRDQDAFSAFVDEVSIWAVSHDPWDRMDPEDAAQLETYFAQVRDNGAEPGPFKPFYQFTQGELISVQEAAKTTLVAVANAAPEIYAKLPFDVRDDIDTRYRIANVGRWHQMFGLGFKIGAAASTHTHHHLLLQLHSDQLVNWMWGDHGVVQFWISEDDLLAQNWDAVEMTLESR
;
A
#
# COMPACT_ATOMS: atom_id res chain seq x y z
N MET A 1 3.45 -6.90 18.92
CA MET A 1 3.85 -8.29 18.64
C MET A 1 4.91 -8.20 17.57
N THR A 2 6.10 -8.70 17.87
CA THR A 2 7.20 -8.87 16.92
C THR A 2 6.75 -9.84 15.82
N THR A 3 6.59 -9.36 14.59
CA THR A 3 6.33 -10.16 13.38
C THR A 3 7.61 -10.84 12.89
N ALA A 4 8.32 -11.49 13.81
CA ALA A 4 9.40 -12.41 13.46
C ALA A 4 8.76 -13.77 13.16
N THR A 5 8.32 -13.95 11.92
CA THR A 5 8.22 -15.28 11.32
C THR A 5 9.52 -15.52 10.55
N ASP A 6 10.38 -16.34 11.15
CA ASP A 6 11.72 -16.74 10.74
C ASP A 6 11.77 -17.55 9.44
N ALA A 7 11.58 -16.88 8.31
CA ALA A 7 12.16 -17.32 7.04
C ALA A 7 12.80 -16.10 6.36
N PRO A 8 14.00 -16.22 5.77
CA PRO A 8 14.56 -15.12 5.00
C PRO A 8 13.53 -14.71 3.95
N HIS A 9 13.29 -13.42 3.81
CA HIS A 9 12.53 -12.92 2.67
C HIS A 9 13.26 -13.42 1.41
N GLN A 10 12.66 -14.37 0.69
CA GLN A 10 13.32 -14.99 -0.45
C GLN A 10 13.14 -14.08 -1.66
N GLY A 11 14.24 -13.44 -2.09
CA GLY A 11 14.35 -12.80 -3.38
C GLY A 11 15.28 -13.61 -4.27
N LYS A 12 15.05 -13.59 -5.59
CA LYS A 12 15.96 -14.19 -6.57
C LYS A 12 16.21 -13.20 -7.69
N VAL A 13 17.48 -13.00 -8.03
CA VAL A 13 17.87 -12.22 -9.20
C VAL A 13 18.12 -13.19 -10.35
N ILE A 14 17.43 -12.99 -11.46
CA ILE A 14 17.62 -13.78 -12.68
C ILE A 14 18.22 -12.87 -13.74
N TYR A 15 19.43 -13.20 -14.19
CA TYR A 15 20.05 -12.51 -15.30
C TYR A 15 19.40 -12.93 -16.62
N SER A 16 18.95 -11.95 -17.41
CA SER A 16 18.50 -12.14 -18.79
C SER A 16 19.43 -11.39 -19.75
N PRO A 17 20.06 -12.08 -20.72
CA PRO A 17 20.86 -11.43 -21.75
C PRO A 17 20.01 -10.70 -22.81
N THR A 18 18.68 -10.86 -22.76
CA THR A 18 17.75 -10.29 -23.74
C THR A 18 16.98 -9.17 -23.08
N ILE A 19 17.23 -7.93 -23.50
CA ILE A 19 16.42 -6.77 -23.10
C ILE A 19 15.21 -6.72 -24.04
N GLY A 20 14.07 -7.20 -23.55
CA GLY A 20 12.79 -7.06 -24.25
C GLY A 20 12.13 -5.73 -23.87
N ASN A 21 11.63 -4.98 -24.86
CA ASN A 21 10.75 -3.83 -24.62
C ASN A 21 9.29 -4.24 -24.34
N MET A 22 9.02 -5.53 -24.20
CA MET A 22 7.70 -6.10 -23.93
C MET A 22 7.68 -6.70 -22.52
N ALA A 23 6.51 -6.69 -21.89
CA ALA A 23 6.29 -7.42 -20.65
C ALA A 23 6.66 -8.89 -20.86
N THR A 24 7.47 -9.44 -19.97
CA THR A 24 7.82 -10.87 -19.97
C THR A 24 6.82 -11.62 -19.10
N ASP A 25 6.41 -12.80 -19.53
CA ASP A 25 5.65 -13.69 -18.65
C ASP A 25 6.48 -14.00 -17.39
N PRO A 26 5.86 -14.02 -16.19
CA PRO A 26 6.56 -14.44 -14.99
C PRO A 26 7.09 -15.88 -15.15
N PRO A 27 8.27 -16.22 -14.61
CA PRO A 27 8.76 -17.59 -14.60
C PRO A 27 7.71 -18.57 -14.06
N ALA A 28 7.56 -19.72 -14.71
CA ALA A 28 6.51 -20.70 -14.42
C ALA A 28 6.64 -21.34 -13.01
N ASP A 29 7.80 -21.22 -12.38
CA ASP A 29 8.11 -21.71 -11.04
C ASP A 29 7.92 -20.64 -9.95
N LEU A 30 7.52 -19.41 -10.30
CA LEU A 30 7.15 -18.42 -9.29
C LEU A 30 5.88 -18.84 -8.57
N VAL A 31 5.93 -18.84 -7.24
CA VAL A 31 4.74 -18.94 -6.41
C VAL A 31 3.83 -17.74 -6.69
N PRO A 32 2.49 -17.91 -6.71
CA PRO A 32 1.60 -16.78 -6.88
C PRO A 32 1.87 -15.72 -5.80
N ILE A 33 1.92 -14.44 -6.18
CA ILE A 33 2.11 -13.30 -5.27
C ILE A 33 1.08 -13.33 -4.11
N TYR A 34 -0.09 -13.95 -4.36
CA TYR A 34 -1.21 -14.08 -3.43
C TYR A 34 -1.29 -15.45 -2.71
N HIS A 35 -0.18 -16.16 -2.53
CA HIS A 35 -0.19 -17.49 -1.92
C HIS A 35 0.25 -17.47 -0.45
N GLY A 36 -0.70 -17.34 0.49
CA GLY A 36 -0.47 -17.59 1.91
C GLY A 36 -1.44 -16.84 2.84
N PRO A 37 -1.76 -17.37 4.03
CA PRO A 37 -2.65 -16.71 5.00
C PRO A 37 -2.04 -15.48 5.70
N ASP A 38 -0.71 -15.30 5.57
CA ASP A 38 0.08 -14.37 6.38
C ASP A 38 0.77 -13.25 5.57
N TRP A 39 0.54 -13.17 4.24
CA TRP A 39 1.17 -12.17 3.38
C TRP A 39 0.22 -11.02 3.04
N GLY A 40 0.61 -9.80 3.45
CA GLY A 40 -0.21 -8.59 3.52
C GLY A 40 -0.29 -7.74 2.25
N TYR A 41 0.02 -8.26 1.06
CA TYR A 41 -0.22 -7.53 -0.20
C TYR A 41 -1.67 -7.63 -0.67
N TYR A 42 -2.62 -7.53 0.26
CA TYR A 42 -3.95 -7.11 -0.10
C TYR A 42 -3.84 -5.64 -0.52
N VAL A 43 -3.97 -5.35 -1.82
CA VAL A 43 -4.23 -3.98 -2.26
C VAL A 43 -5.52 -3.57 -1.56
N LYS A 44 -5.42 -2.69 -0.55
CA LYS A 44 -6.54 -2.36 0.33
C LYS A 44 -7.77 -1.97 -0.50
N GLY A 45 -8.91 -2.59 -0.18
CA GLY A 45 -10.16 -2.38 -0.89
C GLY A 45 -10.33 -3.21 -2.18
N HIS A 46 -9.44 -4.17 -2.47
CA HIS A 46 -9.64 -5.18 -3.50
C HIS A 46 -9.82 -6.57 -2.87
N ALA A 47 -10.75 -7.36 -3.40
CA ALA A 47 -10.79 -8.81 -3.20
C ALA A 47 -9.73 -9.51 -4.07
N ARG A 48 -9.38 -10.76 -3.74
CA ARG A 48 -8.33 -11.55 -4.42
C ARG A 48 -8.49 -11.62 -5.94
N ASP A 49 -9.72 -11.73 -6.40
CA ASP A 49 -10.12 -11.81 -7.82
C ASP A 49 -10.14 -10.44 -8.53
N SER A 50 -10.18 -9.36 -7.78
CA SER A 50 -10.27 -7.97 -8.28
C SER A 50 -8.98 -7.16 -8.07
N ALA A 51 -7.96 -7.76 -7.44
CA ALA A 51 -6.67 -7.12 -7.25
C ALA A 51 -6.01 -6.90 -8.61
N PRO A 52 -5.50 -5.69 -8.90
CA PRO A 52 -4.83 -5.44 -10.17
C PRO A 52 -3.53 -6.25 -10.25
N ASP A 53 -3.22 -6.76 -11.43
CA ASP A 53 -1.87 -7.28 -11.72
C ASP A 53 -0.87 -6.16 -11.46
N THR A 54 0.07 -6.39 -10.54
CA THR A 54 1.07 -5.37 -10.21
C THR A 54 2.08 -5.25 -11.35
N PHE A 55 1.89 -4.20 -12.16
CA PHE A 55 2.88 -3.57 -13.04
C PHE A 55 3.60 -4.54 -14.00
N PRO A 56 2.99 -4.91 -15.14
CA PRO A 56 3.73 -5.57 -16.22
C PRO A 56 4.86 -4.69 -16.79
N ARG A 57 4.86 -3.39 -16.48
CA ARG A 57 5.92 -2.44 -16.85
C ARG A 57 6.02 -1.29 -15.85
N TRP A 58 7.25 -0.92 -15.51
CA TRP A 58 7.56 0.26 -14.70
C TRP A 58 8.19 1.33 -15.60
N PRO A 59 7.44 2.37 -16.01
CA PRO A 59 7.97 3.44 -16.86
C PRO A 59 8.87 4.35 -16.01
N VAL A 60 10.17 4.06 -16.02
CA VAL A 60 11.18 4.86 -15.31
C VAL A 60 12.09 5.58 -16.28
N GLU A 61 12.52 6.77 -15.87
CA GLU A 61 13.63 7.48 -16.49
C GLU A 61 14.86 7.34 -15.59
N PHE A 62 16.00 7.00 -16.19
CA PHE A 62 17.26 6.88 -15.46
C PHE A 62 17.96 8.24 -15.41
N VAL A 63 18.22 8.71 -14.20
CA VAL A 63 19.04 9.90 -13.94
C VAL A 63 20.37 9.44 -13.36
N LEU A 64 21.47 9.84 -13.98
CA LEU A 64 22.81 9.58 -13.44
C LEU A 64 23.07 10.54 -12.28
N LEU A 65 23.21 9.99 -11.07
CA LEU A 65 23.53 10.76 -9.88
C LEU A 65 25.05 10.88 -9.73
N PRO A 66 25.59 12.08 -9.43
CA PRO A 66 26.99 12.24 -9.11
C PRO A 66 27.29 11.53 -7.79
N MET A 67 28.45 10.87 -7.73
CA MET A 67 29.03 10.39 -6.48
C MET A 67 30.50 10.79 -6.44
N THR A 68 30.74 12.08 -6.30
CA THR A 68 32.09 12.66 -6.19
C THR A 68 32.81 12.18 -4.92
N ASN A 69 32.05 11.84 -3.88
CA ASN A 69 32.53 11.18 -2.68
C ASN A 69 31.89 9.79 -2.55
N GLN A 70 32.70 8.73 -2.55
CA GLN A 70 32.19 7.36 -2.47
C GLN A 70 31.47 7.03 -1.15
N ASN A 71 31.59 7.88 -0.12
CA ASN A 71 31.01 7.66 1.20
C ASN A 71 29.90 8.68 1.55
N ARG A 72 29.51 9.56 0.62
CA ARG A 72 28.43 10.52 0.81
C ARG A 72 27.63 10.71 -0.47
N ASP A 73 26.37 11.02 -0.32
CA ASP A 73 25.40 11.28 -1.39
C ASP A 73 24.92 12.75 -1.40
N ASP A 74 25.63 13.64 -0.70
CA ASP A 74 25.30 15.07 -0.58
C ASP A 74 25.11 15.72 -1.97
N ASP A 75 25.96 15.39 -2.94
CA ASP A 75 25.92 15.89 -4.31
C ASP A 75 24.78 15.29 -5.15
N ALA A 76 24.44 14.02 -4.92
CA ALA A 76 23.24 13.40 -5.50
C ALA A 76 21.96 14.07 -4.98
N HIS A 77 21.89 14.35 -3.67
CA HIS A 77 20.78 15.07 -3.07
C HIS A 77 20.65 16.50 -3.59
N GLU A 78 21.76 17.23 -3.74
CA GLU A 78 21.79 18.58 -4.33
C GLU A 78 21.27 18.56 -5.76
N LEU A 79 21.80 17.68 -6.62
CA LEU A 79 21.35 17.55 -8.00
C LEU A 79 19.85 17.20 -8.10
N MET A 80 19.37 16.27 -7.28
CA MET A 80 17.95 15.90 -7.28
C MET A 80 17.05 17.07 -6.85
N GLY A 81 17.48 17.88 -5.87
CA GLY A 81 16.76 19.09 -5.48
C GLY A 81 16.70 20.13 -6.62
N ASP A 82 17.78 20.27 -7.39
CA ASP A 82 17.83 21.18 -8.55
C ASP A 82 17.00 20.68 -9.73
N LEU A 83 17.07 19.37 -10.03
CA LEU A 83 16.31 18.75 -11.13
C LEU A 83 14.82 18.68 -10.83
N LEU A 84 14.46 18.46 -9.57
CA LEU A 84 13.10 18.24 -9.11
C LEU A 84 12.75 19.26 -8.00
N PRO A 85 12.49 20.53 -8.34
CA PRO A 85 12.25 21.55 -7.31
C PRO A 85 10.89 21.42 -6.60
N TYR A 86 9.99 20.57 -7.11
CA TYR A 86 8.61 20.44 -6.63
C TYR A 86 8.32 19.09 -5.95
N GLN A 87 9.35 18.36 -5.53
CA GLN A 87 9.18 17.05 -4.89
C GLN A 87 8.21 17.11 -3.71
N ALA A 88 7.29 16.14 -3.65
CA ALA A 88 6.49 15.94 -2.46
C ALA A 88 7.37 15.43 -1.29
N ALA A 89 7.09 15.91 -0.08
CA ALA A 89 7.71 15.43 1.15
C ALA A 89 6.85 14.38 1.89
N GLY A 90 5.65 14.10 1.38
CA GLY A 90 4.67 13.24 2.03
C GLY A 90 3.81 12.51 1.02
N GLU A 91 2.85 11.75 1.53
CA GLU A 91 1.97 10.93 0.71
C GLU A 91 0.91 11.76 -0.02
N LEU A 92 0.41 11.20 -1.12
CA LEU A 92 -0.72 11.73 -1.86
C LEU A 92 -1.97 11.43 -1.05
N SER A 93 -2.74 12.46 -0.71
CA SER A 93 -3.95 12.32 0.09
C SER A 93 -4.93 13.44 -0.23
N PRO A 94 -6.25 13.16 -0.33
CA PRO A 94 -7.26 14.20 -0.44
C PRO A 94 -7.15 15.27 0.66
N GLN A 95 -6.67 14.90 1.85
CA GLN A 95 -6.51 15.81 2.98
C GLN A 95 -5.49 16.93 2.74
N ASN A 96 -4.52 16.71 1.85
CA ASN A 96 -3.54 17.74 1.49
C ASN A 96 -4.22 18.96 0.81
N TYR A 97 -5.40 18.74 0.21
CA TYR A 97 -6.17 19.76 -0.50
C TYR A 97 -7.29 20.38 0.35
N ARG A 98 -7.45 20.03 1.63
CA ARG A 98 -8.59 20.47 2.46
C ARG A 98 -8.77 21.98 2.57
N GLN A 99 -7.69 22.76 2.41
CA GLN A 99 -7.74 24.22 2.46
C GLN A 99 -8.02 24.85 1.09
N SER A 100 -7.44 24.31 0.02
CA SER A 100 -7.58 24.84 -1.34
C SER A 100 -8.82 24.32 -2.07
N LEU A 101 -9.15 23.04 -1.88
CA LEU A 101 -10.27 22.32 -2.47
C LEU A 101 -11.02 21.51 -1.39
N PRO A 102 -11.74 22.17 -0.46
CA PRO A 102 -12.42 21.50 0.66
C PRO A 102 -13.43 20.42 0.21
N ASP A 103 -14.04 20.59 -0.96
CA ASP A 103 -14.95 19.60 -1.54
C ASP A 103 -14.22 18.32 -1.96
N PHE A 104 -13.00 18.44 -2.46
CA PHE A 104 -12.18 17.30 -2.88
C PHE A 104 -11.55 16.54 -1.72
N ALA A 105 -11.38 17.19 -0.56
CA ALA A 105 -10.84 16.52 0.63
C ALA A 105 -11.80 15.50 1.27
N ARG A 106 -13.06 15.49 0.83
CA ARG A 106 -14.06 14.46 1.13
C ARG A 106 -13.93 13.30 0.12
N PRO A 107 -14.55 12.13 0.37
CA PRO A 107 -14.72 11.12 -0.67
C PRO A 107 -15.24 11.74 -1.97
N TRP A 108 -14.41 11.68 -3.02
CA TRP A 108 -14.71 12.34 -4.30
C TRP A 108 -15.31 11.38 -5.33
N PHE A 109 -14.95 10.10 -5.27
CA PHE A 109 -15.43 9.06 -6.19
C PHE A 109 -16.14 7.94 -5.43
N TRP A 110 -17.12 7.31 -6.08
CA TRP A 110 -17.82 6.13 -5.57
C TRP A 110 -16.91 4.93 -5.30
N ASP A 111 -15.74 4.85 -5.94
CA ASP A 111 -14.71 3.85 -5.68
C ASP A 111 -14.33 3.79 -4.18
N THR A 112 -14.42 4.92 -3.45
CA THR A 112 -14.21 4.93 -1.99
C THR A 112 -15.25 4.06 -1.25
N ALA A 113 -16.52 4.11 -1.65
CA ALA A 113 -17.57 3.24 -1.12
C ALA A 113 -17.39 1.78 -1.57
N TYR A 114 -16.93 1.53 -2.80
CA TYR A 114 -16.62 0.18 -3.28
C TYR A 114 -15.52 -0.47 -2.45
N ARG A 115 -14.42 0.24 -2.17
CA ARG A 115 -13.32 -0.25 -1.32
C ARG A 115 -13.80 -0.60 0.07
N PHE A 116 -14.64 0.24 0.67
CA PHE A 116 -15.26 -0.03 1.95
C PHE A 116 -16.17 -1.27 1.90
N THR A 117 -16.99 -1.38 0.86
CA THR A 117 -17.87 -2.54 0.63
C THR A 117 -17.07 -3.83 0.54
N MET A 118 -15.96 -3.85 -0.21
CA MET A 118 -15.09 -5.03 -0.29
C MET A 118 -14.51 -5.37 1.08
N SER A 119 -14.10 -4.38 1.85
CA SER A 119 -13.57 -4.56 3.19
C SER A 119 -14.59 -5.20 4.15
N VAL A 120 -15.84 -4.73 4.17
CA VAL A 120 -16.88 -5.31 5.04
C VAL A 120 -17.38 -6.68 4.53
N ARG A 121 -17.31 -6.95 3.22
CA ARG A 121 -17.55 -8.28 2.65
C ARG A 121 -16.50 -9.29 3.10
N LEU A 122 -15.21 -8.93 3.04
CA LEU A 122 -14.14 -9.77 3.56
C LEU A 122 -14.35 -10.06 5.06
N ALA A 123 -14.73 -9.05 5.84
CA ALA A 123 -15.06 -9.25 7.26
C ALA A 123 -16.23 -10.22 7.49
N ARG A 124 -17.23 -10.24 6.60
CA ARG A 124 -18.35 -11.21 6.64
C ARG A 124 -17.89 -12.62 6.29
N ASP A 125 -17.04 -12.76 5.28
CA ASP A 125 -16.51 -14.05 4.85
C ASP A 125 -15.57 -14.65 5.93
N ASP A 126 -14.86 -13.79 6.68
CA ASP A 126 -13.91 -14.14 7.74
C ASP A 126 -14.53 -14.23 9.15
N VAL A 127 -15.87 -14.29 9.30
CA VAL A 127 -16.53 -14.26 10.63
C VAL A 127 -16.04 -15.38 11.55
N GLN A 128 -15.85 -16.60 11.01
CA GLN A 128 -15.40 -17.72 11.82
C GLN A 128 -13.96 -17.53 12.31
N ASP A 129 -13.06 -17.05 11.45
CA ASP A 129 -11.68 -16.76 11.82
C ASP A 129 -11.60 -15.64 12.85
N THR A 130 -12.40 -14.59 12.66
CA THR A 130 -12.55 -13.48 13.60
C THR A 130 -13.05 -13.97 14.96
N LEU A 131 -14.04 -14.86 14.99
CA LEU A 131 -14.53 -15.49 16.22
C LEU A 131 -13.44 -16.32 16.93
N GLN A 132 -12.63 -17.08 16.18
CA GLN A 132 -11.54 -17.86 16.79
C GLN A 132 -10.42 -16.95 17.33
N LYS A 133 -10.05 -15.90 16.60
CA LYS A 133 -9.09 -14.88 17.07
C LYS A 133 -9.59 -14.20 18.34
N ALA A 134 -10.88 -13.84 18.41
CA ALA A 134 -11.49 -13.25 19.59
C ALA A 134 -11.47 -14.21 20.79
N LYS A 135 -11.83 -15.49 20.62
CA LYS A 135 -11.72 -16.51 21.68
C LYS A 135 -10.29 -16.69 22.17
N LYS A 136 -9.31 -16.71 21.26
CA LYS A 136 -7.88 -16.78 21.61
C LYS A 136 -7.46 -15.59 22.48
N ARG A 137 -7.96 -14.39 22.19
CA ARG A 137 -7.71 -13.20 23.02
C ARG A 137 -8.35 -13.29 24.40
N VAL A 138 -9.54 -13.86 24.54
CA VAL A 138 -10.13 -14.15 25.87
C VAL A 138 -9.22 -15.06 26.68
N GLN A 139 -8.67 -16.11 26.05
CA GLN A 139 -7.73 -17.01 26.71
C GLN A 139 -6.40 -16.34 27.09
N GLN A 140 -5.88 -15.44 26.24
CA GLN A 140 -4.57 -14.81 26.43
C GLN A 140 -4.60 -13.58 27.34
N TYR A 141 -5.66 -12.78 27.26
CA TYR A 141 -5.73 -11.45 27.89
C TYR A 141 -6.90 -11.31 28.87
N GLY A 142 -7.76 -12.33 28.98
CA GLY A 142 -8.78 -12.43 30.02
C GLY A 142 -10.20 -12.01 29.60
N PRO A 143 -11.14 -11.98 30.57
CA PRO A 143 -12.58 -11.86 30.31
C PRO A 143 -13.05 -10.55 29.67
N SER A 144 -12.23 -9.49 29.69
CA SER A 144 -12.56 -8.20 29.07
C SER A 144 -12.83 -8.32 27.56
N TYR A 145 -12.31 -9.36 26.91
CA TYR A 145 -12.54 -9.64 25.48
C TYR A 145 -13.79 -10.49 25.21
N GLN A 146 -14.49 -10.97 26.24
CA GLN A 146 -15.66 -11.84 26.08
C GLN A 146 -16.81 -11.12 25.38
N ALA A 147 -16.98 -9.82 25.62
CA ALA A 147 -18.01 -9.00 24.98
C ALA A 147 -17.90 -9.02 23.44
N ALA A 148 -16.68 -9.08 22.89
CA ALA A 148 -16.48 -9.19 21.44
C ALA A 148 -16.95 -10.56 20.90
N VAL A 149 -16.63 -11.65 21.61
CA VAL A 149 -17.09 -13.01 21.26
C VAL A 149 -18.62 -13.10 21.28
N ASP A 150 -19.24 -12.50 22.29
CA ASP A 150 -20.69 -12.52 22.47
C ASP A 150 -21.39 -11.70 21.37
N THR A 151 -20.83 -10.53 21.03
CA THR A 151 -21.31 -9.69 19.92
C THR A 151 -21.23 -10.44 18.59
N ILE A 152 -20.06 -11.05 18.29
CA ILE A 152 -19.87 -11.81 17.04
C ILE A 152 -20.84 -12.99 16.94
N ARG A 153 -21.20 -13.64 18.05
CA ARG A 153 -22.16 -14.75 18.04
C ARG A 153 -23.60 -14.30 17.87
N ARG A 154 -23.97 -13.22 18.55
CA ARG A 154 -25.36 -12.74 18.60
C ARG A 154 -25.76 -12.05 17.30
N ASP A 155 -24.86 -11.27 16.71
CA ASP A 155 -25.22 -10.27 15.70
C ASP A 155 -24.80 -10.65 14.26
N GLN A 156 -24.53 -11.93 13.96
CA GLN A 156 -24.08 -12.37 12.62
C GLN A 156 -25.06 -12.03 11.51
N ASP A 157 -26.35 -12.30 11.74
CA ASP A 157 -27.40 -12.03 10.76
C ASP A 157 -27.56 -10.53 10.54
N ALA A 158 -27.51 -9.74 11.62
CA ALA A 158 -27.57 -8.28 11.55
C ALA A 158 -26.36 -7.69 10.81
N PHE A 159 -25.16 -8.21 11.07
CA PHE A 159 -23.95 -7.80 10.35
C PHE A 159 -24.04 -8.17 8.86
N SER A 160 -24.54 -9.37 8.54
CA SER A 160 -24.72 -9.81 7.16
C SER A 160 -25.70 -8.91 6.41
N ALA A 161 -26.82 -8.55 7.04
CA ALA A 161 -27.79 -7.61 6.49
C ALA A 161 -27.20 -6.22 6.26
N PHE A 162 -26.39 -5.72 7.20
CA PHE A 162 -25.63 -4.47 7.03
C PHE A 162 -24.67 -4.53 5.84
N VAL A 163 -23.93 -5.63 5.67
CA VAL A 163 -23.01 -5.81 4.53
C VAL A 163 -23.77 -5.83 3.21
N ASP A 164 -24.95 -6.46 3.16
CA ASP A 164 -25.80 -6.47 1.97
C ASP A 164 -26.35 -5.07 1.65
N GLU A 165 -26.82 -4.32 2.65
CA GLU A 165 -27.29 -2.95 2.51
C GLU A 165 -26.20 -2.04 1.92
N VAL A 166 -25.01 -2.01 2.53
CA VAL A 166 -23.88 -1.20 2.05
C VAL A 166 -23.46 -1.64 0.66
N SER A 167 -23.47 -2.95 0.39
CA SER A 167 -23.15 -3.49 -0.93
C SER A 167 -24.12 -3.01 -1.99
N ILE A 168 -25.43 -3.10 -1.74
CA ILE A 168 -26.47 -2.67 -2.67
C ILE A 168 -26.36 -1.16 -2.94
N TRP A 169 -26.13 -0.38 -1.87
CA TRP A 169 -25.95 1.06 -1.97
C TRP A 169 -24.72 1.44 -2.80
N ALA A 170 -23.59 0.75 -2.67
CA ALA A 170 -22.41 1.05 -3.48
C ALA A 170 -22.58 0.63 -4.95
N VAL A 171 -23.15 -0.56 -5.23
CA VAL A 171 -23.23 -1.09 -6.61
C VAL A 171 -24.23 -0.38 -7.51
N SER A 172 -25.08 0.51 -6.96
CA SER A 172 -25.99 1.33 -7.77
C SER A 172 -25.31 2.51 -8.47
N HIS A 173 -24.00 2.69 -8.28
CA HIS A 173 -23.22 3.81 -8.84
C HIS A 173 -21.99 3.32 -9.60
N ASP A 174 -21.56 4.02 -10.65
CA ASP A 174 -20.27 3.75 -11.29
C ASP A 174 -19.12 4.16 -10.34
N PRO A 175 -18.09 3.32 -10.11
CA PRO A 175 -17.00 3.63 -9.18
C PRO A 175 -16.30 4.96 -9.46
N TRP A 176 -16.22 5.38 -10.72
CA TRP A 176 -15.52 6.60 -11.10
C TRP A 176 -16.45 7.79 -11.29
N ASP A 177 -17.72 7.68 -10.93
CA ASP A 177 -18.60 8.84 -10.85
C ASP A 177 -18.33 9.63 -9.58
N ARG A 178 -18.59 10.94 -9.68
CA ARG A 178 -18.42 11.86 -8.55
C ARG A 178 -19.41 11.48 -7.45
N MET A 179 -18.91 11.37 -6.22
CA MET A 179 -19.73 11.19 -5.02
C MET A 179 -20.22 12.56 -4.54
N ASP A 180 -21.52 12.68 -4.32
CA ASP A 180 -22.11 13.90 -3.80
C ASP A 180 -21.94 14.00 -2.27
N PRO A 181 -22.01 15.22 -1.69
CA PRO A 181 -21.79 15.41 -0.25
C PRO A 181 -22.71 14.59 0.67
N GLU A 182 -23.95 14.33 0.25
CA GLU A 182 -24.91 13.53 1.00
C GLU A 182 -24.48 12.06 1.07
N ASP A 183 -24.02 11.50 -0.05
CA ASP A 183 -23.49 10.14 -0.13
C ASP A 183 -22.18 9.99 0.65
N ALA A 184 -21.32 11.01 0.63
CA ALA A 184 -20.12 11.02 1.44
C ALA A 184 -20.45 11.01 2.95
N ALA A 185 -21.50 11.72 3.38
CA ALA A 185 -21.97 11.68 4.76
C ALA A 185 -22.64 10.34 5.11
N GLN A 186 -23.32 9.71 4.16
CA GLN A 186 -23.86 8.36 4.31
C GLN A 186 -22.73 7.32 4.46
N LEU A 187 -21.63 7.45 3.70
CA LEU A 187 -20.47 6.59 3.84
C LEU A 187 -19.84 6.67 5.24
N GLU A 188 -19.66 7.89 5.77
CA GLU A 188 -19.20 8.10 7.15
C GLU A 188 -20.16 7.44 8.17
N THR A 189 -21.46 7.51 7.92
CA THR A 189 -22.48 6.84 8.75
C THR A 189 -22.30 5.31 8.73
N TYR A 190 -22.03 4.71 7.58
CA TYR A 190 -21.75 3.28 7.49
C TYR A 190 -20.42 2.90 8.14
N PHE A 191 -19.36 3.70 7.97
CA PHE A 191 -18.09 3.48 8.66
C PHE A 191 -18.25 3.51 10.19
N ALA A 192 -19.09 4.40 10.71
CA ALA A 192 -19.40 4.46 12.13
C ALA A 192 -20.10 3.19 12.65
N GLN A 193 -20.65 2.33 11.79
CA GLN A 193 -21.18 1.03 12.22
C GLN A 193 -20.08 0.03 12.57
N VAL A 194 -18.90 0.15 11.95
CA VAL A 194 -17.79 -0.81 12.09
C VAL A 194 -16.54 -0.21 12.77
N ARG A 195 -16.53 1.10 13.04
CA ARG A 195 -15.44 1.83 13.69
C ARG A 195 -15.97 2.78 14.76
N ASP A 196 -15.10 3.14 15.71
CA ASP A 196 -15.42 4.18 16.68
C ASP A 196 -15.38 5.54 15.98
N ASN A 197 -16.42 6.35 16.14
CA ASN A 197 -16.49 7.72 15.60
C ASN A 197 -16.25 8.81 16.68
N GLY A 198 -15.64 8.43 17.80
CA GLY A 198 -15.36 9.31 18.94
C GLY A 198 -16.56 9.57 19.88
N ALA A 199 -17.79 9.30 19.45
CA ALA A 199 -18.98 9.40 20.30
C ALA A 199 -19.37 8.04 20.89
N GLU A 200 -19.45 7.00 20.06
CA GLU A 200 -19.83 5.65 20.47
C GLU A 200 -19.02 4.59 19.70
N PRO A 201 -18.75 3.42 20.29
CA PRO A 201 -18.16 2.30 19.56
C PRO A 201 -19.13 1.77 18.51
N GLY A 202 -18.65 1.55 17.28
CA GLY A 202 -19.47 0.96 16.23
C GLY A 202 -19.98 -0.44 16.62
N PRO A 203 -21.28 -0.75 16.46
CA PRO A 203 -21.87 -2.01 16.89
C PRO A 203 -21.23 -3.24 16.24
N PHE A 204 -20.77 -3.12 14.99
CA PHE A 204 -20.13 -4.19 14.24
C PHE A 204 -18.60 -4.16 14.29
N LYS A 205 -17.99 -3.28 15.09
CA LYS A 205 -16.54 -3.23 15.27
C LYS A 205 -15.91 -4.60 15.58
N PRO A 206 -16.48 -5.48 16.43
CA PRO A 206 -15.90 -6.79 16.68
C PRO A 206 -15.81 -7.71 15.46
N PHE A 207 -16.66 -7.51 14.45
CA PHE A 207 -16.61 -8.26 13.19
C PHE A 207 -15.51 -7.76 12.25
N TYR A 208 -15.25 -6.45 12.31
CA TYR A 208 -14.42 -5.76 11.33
C TYR A 208 -12.98 -5.55 11.77
N GLN A 209 -12.78 -5.34 13.07
CA GLN A 209 -11.46 -5.05 13.64
C GLN A 209 -10.54 -6.26 13.50
N PHE A 210 -9.31 -6.05 13.02
CA PHE A 210 -8.29 -7.07 12.76
C PHE A 210 -8.60 -8.06 11.63
N THR A 211 -9.55 -7.73 10.77
CA THR A 211 -9.76 -8.44 9.51
C THR A 211 -8.66 -8.07 8.50
N GLN A 212 -8.40 -8.94 7.53
CA GLN A 212 -7.31 -8.72 6.56
C GLN A 212 -7.54 -7.49 5.67
N GLY A 213 -8.80 -7.19 5.35
CA GLY A 213 -9.18 -6.05 4.50
C GLY A 213 -9.46 -4.76 5.26
N GLU A 214 -9.23 -4.71 6.57
CA GLU A 214 -9.64 -3.61 7.46
C GLU A 214 -9.15 -2.23 6.97
N LEU A 215 -10.08 -1.28 6.84
CA LEU A 215 -9.82 0.15 6.65
C LEU A 215 -10.02 0.88 7.97
N ILE A 216 -9.13 1.80 8.31
CA ILE A 216 -9.15 2.53 9.59
C ILE A 216 -10.09 3.73 9.53
N SER A 217 -10.26 4.31 8.35
CA SER A 217 -11.10 5.50 8.17
C SER A 217 -11.60 5.65 6.74
N VAL A 218 -12.61 6.51 6.56
CA VAL A 218 -13.03 6.99 5.24
C VAL A 218 -11.87 7.71 4.53
N GLN A 219 -11.02 8.43 5.27
CA GLN A 219 -9.87 9.14 4.69
C GLN A 219 -8.83 8.17 4.13
N GLU A 220 -8.62 7.01 4.76
CA GLU A 220 -7.75 5.97 4.23
C GLU A 220 -8.32 5.38 2.94
N ALA A 221 -9.63 5.07 2.91
CA ALA A 221 -10.30 4.61 1.71
C ALA A 221 -10.19 5.63 0.56
N ALA A 222 -10.42 6.91 0.86
CA ALA A 222 -10.34 8.00 -0.11
C ALA A 222 -8.92 8.22 -0.62
N LYS A 223 -7.90 8.04 0.24
CA LYS A 223 -6.49 8.03 -0.17
C LYS A 223 -6.21 6.91 -1.17
N THR A 224 -6.65 5.69 -0.88
CA THR A 224 -6.46 4.56 -1.81
C THR A 224 -7.20 4.80 -3.13
N THR A 225 -8.41 5.36 -3.10
CA THR A 225 -9.14 5.77 -4.30
C THR A 225 -8.37 6.82 -5.10
N LEU A 226 -7.77 7.83 -4.45
CA LEU A 226 -6.96 8.84 -5.13
C LEU A 226 -5.73 8.24 -5.83
N VAL A 227 -5.03 7.32 -5.17
CA VAL A 227 -3.92 6.58 -5.78
C VAL A 227 -4.38 5.73 -6.97
N ALA A 228 -5.56 5.11 -6.87
CA ALA A 228 -6.11 4.30 -7.96
C ALA A 228 -6.46 5.15 -9.19
N VAL A 229 -7.15 6.28 -9.02
CA VAL A 229 -7.45 7.19 -10.14
C VAL A 229 -6.18 7.83 -10.72
N ALA A 230 -5.16 8.09 -9.90
CA ALA A 230 -3.86 8.60 -10.37
C ALA A 230 -3.13 7.64 -11.32
N ASN A 231 -3.46 6.34 -11.25
CA ASN A 231 -2.92 5.28 -12.10
C ASN A 231 -3.93 4.72 -13.11
N ALA A 232 -5.15 5.27 -13.15
CA ALA A 232 -6.21 4.79 -14.03
C ALA A 232 -5.99 5.25 -15.48
N ALA A 233 -6.84 4.75 -16.39
CA ALA A 233 -6.85 5.18 -17.78
C ALA A 233 -7.06 6.70 -17.91
N PRO A 234 -6.54 7.36 -18.97
CA PRO A 234 -6.55 8.82 -19.10
C PRO A 234 -7.93 9.47 -18.94
N GLU A 235 -9.00 8.81 -19.39
CA GLU A 235 -10.39 9.27 -19.27
C GLU A 235 -10.90 9.28 -17.82
N ILE A 236 -10.42 8.35 -16.98
CA ILE A 236 -10.76 8.29 -15.56
C ILE A 236 -9.90 9.29 -14.79
N TYR A 237 -8.60 9.36 -15.09
CA TYR A 237 -7.71 10.36 -14.52
C TYR A 237 -8.23 11.79 -14.78
N ALA A 238 -8.73 12.07 -15.99
CA ALA A 238 -9.29 13.37 -16.38
C ALA A 238 -10.52 13.81 -15.56
N LYS A 239 -11.19 12.89 -14.84
CA LYS A 239 -12.30 13.24 -13.92
C LYS A 239 -11.82 13.94 -12.63
N LEU A 240 -10.52 13.95 -12.34
CA LEU A 240 -9.95 14.71 -11.22
C LEU A 240 -9.95 16.23 -11.50
N PRO A 241 -10.11 17.06 -10.46
CA PRO A 241 -9.89 18.50 -10.56
C PRO A 241 -8.51 18.82 -11.16
N PHE A 242 -8.42 19.89 -11.96
CA PHE A 242 -7.18 20.27 -12.64
C PHE A 242 -6.01 20.44 -11.66
N ASP A 243 -6.21 21.19 -10.58
CA ASP A 243 -5.14 21.46 -9.60
C ASP A 243 -4.63 20.17 -8.94
N VAL A 244 -5.48 19.15 -8.77
CA VAL A 244 -5.07 17.84 -8.23
C VAL A 244 -4.24 17.08 -9.26
N ARG A 245 -4.65 17.08 -10.53
CA ARG A 245 -3.88 16.43 -11.61
C ARG A 245 -2.52 17.09 -11.80
N ASP A 246 -2.49 18.42 -11.85
CA ASP A 246 -1.25 19.19 -11.98
C ASP A 246 -0.30 18.89 -10.82
N ASP A 247 -0.80 18.84 -9.59
CA ASP A 247 -0.01 18.50 -8.40
C ASP A 247 0.51 17.05 -8.45
N ILE A 248 -0.32 16.08 -8.89
CA ILE A 248 0.13 14.69 -9.10
C ILE A 248 1.24 14.61 -10.14
N ASP A 249 1.04 15.22 -11.31
CA ASP A 249 1.96 15.16 -12.44
C ASP A 249 3.27 15.90 -12.15
N THR A 250 3.23 16.99 -11.38
CA THR A 250 4.41 17.81 -11.09
C THR A 250 5.16 17.40 -9.81
N ARG A 251 4.49 16.80 -8.82
CA ARG A 251 5.08 16.56 -7.49
C ARG A 251 5.14 15.11 -7.05
N TYR A 252 4.18 14.28 -7.48
CA TYR A 252 4.03 12.91 -6.98
C TYR A 252 4.48 11.84 -7.96
N ARG A 253 4.46 12.11 -9.27
CA ARG A 253 5.01 11.23 -10.33
C ARG A 253 6.52 11.36 -10.53
N ILE A 254 7.19 12.03 -9.60
CA ILE A 254 8.64 12.21 -9.54
C ILE A 254 9.15 11.64 -8.21
N ALA A 255 10.47 11.48 -8.09
CA ALA A 255 11.08 11.04 -6.84
C ALA A 255 10.72 11.98 -5.68
N ASN A 256 10.51 11.44 -4.47
CA ASN A 256 10.25 12.25 -3.28
C ASN A 256 11.53 12.88 -2.73
N VAL A 257 11.38 13.91 -1.88
CA VAL A 257 12.52 14.54 -1.21
C VAL A 257 13.32 13.50 -0.43
N GLY A 258 14.58 13.31 -0.83
CA GLY A 258 15.50 12.38 -0.21
C GLY A 258 15.13 10.90 -0.29
N ARG A 259 14.20 10.53 -1.19
CA ARG A 259 13.77 9.13 -1.39
C ARG A 259 13.53 8.86 -2.87
N TRP A 260 14.37 8.01 -3.45
CA TRP A 260 14.25 7.58 -4.84
C TRP A 260 14.67 6.12 -5.00
N HIS A 261 14.12 5.47 -6.01
CA HIS A 261 14.60 4.17 -6.44
C HIS A 261 15.96 4.34 -7.12
N GLN A 262 16.91 3.45 -6.85
CA GLN A 262 18.26 3.57 -7.38
C GLN A 262 18.86 2.22 -7.76
N MET A 263 19.79 2.27 -8.69
CA MET A 263 20.73 1.20 -8.99
C MET A 263 22.12 1.72 -8.67
N PHE A 264 22.94 0.91 -7.99
CA PHE A 264 24.27 1.32 -7.54
C PHE A 264 24.26 2.49 -6.57
N GLY A 265 25.46 2.89 -6.14
CA GLY A 265 25.65 3.92 -5.14
C GLY A 265 25.48 3.44 -3.70
N LEU A 266 25.22 4.39 -2.80
CA LEU A 266 25.05 4.12 -1.37
C LEU A 266 23.62 3.72 -1.08
N GLY A 267 23.41 2.64 -0.32
CA GLY A 267 22.06 2.27 0.11
C GLY A 267 21.49 3.24 1.15
N PHE A 268 20.18 3.49 1.04
CA PHE A 268 19.42 4.25 2.02
C PHE A 268 19.42 3.54 3.37
N LYS A 269 19.60 4.32 4.44
CA LYS A 269 19.72 3.79 5.80
C LYS A 269 18.43 4.03 6.60
N ILE A 270 17.67 2.97 6.86
CA ILE A 270 16.58 2.98 7.85
C ILE A 270 17.06 2.32 9.14
N GLY A 271 17.76 1.20 9.02
CA GLY A 271 18.32 0.43 10.13
C GLY A 271 19.81 0.15 9.94
N ALA A 272 20.17 -1.13 10.00
CA ALA A 272 21.55 -1.59 9.96
C ALA A 272 21.98 -2.14 8.60
N ALA A 273 21.06 -2.49 7.69
CA ALA A 273 21.36 -3.19 6.44
C ALA A 273 22.38 -2.45 5.58
N ALA A 274 22.18 -1.15 5.31
CA ALA A 274 23.15 -0.36 4.56
C ALA A 274 24.54 -0.32 5.24
N SER A 275 24.59 -0.35 6.58
CA SER A 275 25.86 -0.36 7.31
C SER A 275 26.53 -1.74 7.42
N THR A 276 25.77 -2.84 7.31
CA THR A 276 26.36 -4.19 7.26
C THR A 276 26.89 -4.53 5.88
N HIS A 277 26.45 -3.81 4.85
CA HIS A 277 26.80 -4.00 3.44
C HIS A 277 27.77 -2.93 2.91
N THR A 278 28.55 -2.28 3.77
CA THR A 278 29.47 -1.18 3.38
C THR A 278 30.54 -1.56 2.37
N HIS A 279 30.78 -2.86 2.17
CA HIS A 279 31.75 -3.40 1.21
C HIS A 279 31.08 -4.16 0.05
N HIS A 280 29.76 -4.13 -0.03
CA HIS A 280 29.01 -4.77 -1.11
C HIS A 280 28.54 -3.70 -2.11
N HIS A 281 28.28 -4.13 -3.35
CA HIS A 281 27.65 -3.30 -4.35
C HIS A 281 26.13 -3.37 -4.21
N LEU A 282 25.48 -2.21 -4.10
CA LEU A 282 24.05 -2.11 -4.25
C LEU A 282 23.69 -2.36 -5.72
N LEU A 283 22.89 -3.38 -6.02
CA LEU A 283 22.38 -3.63 -7.37
C LEU A 283 21.10 -2.86 -7.64
N LEU A 284 20.20 -2.83 -6.65
CA LEU A 284 18.90 -2.20 -6.76
C LEU A 284 18.36 -1.83 -5.38
N GLN A 285 17.68 -0.69 -5.30
CA GLN A 285 16.92 -0.25 -4.15
C GLN A 285 15.55 0.24 -4.57
N LEU A 286 14.52 -0.24 -3.87
CA LEU A 286 13.13 0.11 -4.09
C LEU A 286 12.51 0.61 -2.79
N HIS A 287 12.13 1.89 -2.75
CA HIS A 287 11.36 2.43 -1.63
C HIS A 287 9.90 2.00 -1.71
N SER A 288 9.18 2.13 -0.58
CA SER A 288 7.73 2.17 -0.61
C SER A 288 7.32 3.37 -1.46
N ASP A 289 6.49 3.13 -2.45
CA ASP A 289 5.97 4.14 -3.36
C ASP A 289 4.49 3.83 -3.62
N GLN A 290 3.66 4.78 -3.20
CA GLN A 290 2.21 4.68 -3.28
C GLN A 290 1.71 4.60 -4.73
N LEU A 291 2.33 5.30 -5.69
CA LEU A 291 1.82 5.33 -7.06
C LEU A 291 2.13 4.01 -7.78
N VAL A 292 3.15 3.29 -7.36
CA VAL A 292 3.39 1.89 -7.78
C VAL A 292 2.82 0.85 -6.80
N ASN A 293 1.97 1.28 -5.85
CA ASN A 293 1.35 0.42 -4.82
C ASN A 293 2.34 -0.47 -4.05
N TRP A 294 3.59 -0.03 -3.87
CA TRP A 294 4.58 -0.74 -3.06
C TRP A 294 4.60 -0.21 -1.64
N MET A 295 4.43 -1.13 -0.68
CA MET A 295 4.55 -0.84 0.74
C MET A 295 5.39 -1.91 1.41
N TRP A 296 6.65 -1.59 1.70
CA TRP A 296 7.57 -2.46 2.42
C TRP A 296 7.46 -2.20 3.93
N GLY A 297 6.66 -2.99 4.65
CA GLY A 297 6.43 -2.77 6.08
C GLY A 297 5.82 -1.39 6.36
N ASP A 298 6.35 -0.65 7.35
CA ASP A 298 5.99 0.75 7.59
C ASP A 298 6.92 1.71 6.82
N HIS A 299 6.59 2.00 5.56
CA HIS A 299 7.34 2.93 4.70
C HIS A 299 8.83 2.59 4.50
N GLY A 300 9.12 1.31 4.35
CA GLY A 300 10.45 0.77 4.23
C GLY A 300 11.10 0.85 2.85
N VAL A 301 12.16 0.06 2.72
CA VAL A 301 12.97 -0.08 1.52
C VAL A 301 13.42 -1.53 1.35
N VAL A 302 13.40 -2.02 0.12
CA VAL A 302 14.02 -3.27 -0.29
C VAL A 302 15.31 -2.95 -1.02
N GLN A 303 16.39 -3.66 -0.70
CA GLN A 303 17.70 -3.48 -1.29
C GLN A 303 18.31 -4.83 -1.67
N PHE A 304 19.02 -4.86 -2.79
CA PHE A 304 19.72 -6.03 -3.31
C PHE A 304 21.22 -5.75 -3.34
N TRP A 305 22.00 -6.61 -2.71
CA TRP A 305 23.43 -6.43 -2.50
C TRP A 305 24.21 -7.61 -3.05
N ILE A 306 25.43 -7.37 -3.53
CA ILE A 306 26.34 -8.42 -3.97
C ILE A 306 27.77 -8.08 -3.55
N SER A 307 28.55 -9.08 -3.15
CA SER A 307 29.98 -8.89 -2.88
C SER A 307 30.73 -8.55 -4.18
N GLU A 308 31.89 -7.90 -4.08
CA GLU A 308 32.73 -7.62 -5.25
C GLU A 308 33.19 -8.92 -5.95
N ASP A 309 33.61 -9.91 -5.17
CA ASP A 309 34.06 -11.21 -5.68
C ASP A 309 32.94 -11.94 -6.45
N ASP A 310 31.72 -11.97 -5.90
CA ASP A 310 30.57 -12.60 -6.55
C ASP A 310 30.12 -11.83 -7.80
N LEU A 311 30.20 -10.50 -7.77
CA LEU A 311 29.89 -9.67 -8.93
C LEU A 311 30.88 -9.94 -10.08
N LEU A 312 32.18 -10.02 -9.78
CA LEU A 312 33.22 -10.37 -10.75
C LEU A 312 33.04 -11.79 -11.30
N ALA A 313 32.62 -12.73 -10.46
CA ALA A 313 32.31 -14.10 -10.85
C ALA A 313 30.95 -14.26 -11.56
N GLN A 314 30.14 -13.19 -11.66
CA GLN A 314 28.75 -13.23 -12.14
C GLN A 314 27.88 -14.23 -11.38
N ASN A 315 28.16 -14.41 -10.09
CA ASN A 315 27.45 -15.31 -9.20
C ASN A 315 26.17 -14.65 -8.65
N TRP A 316 25.15 -14.50 -9.50
CA TRP A 316 23.88 -13.84 -9.14
C TRP A 316 23.08 -14.58 -8.06
N ASP A 317 23.37 -15.85 -7.80
CA ASP A 317 22.76 -16.63 -6.71
C ASP A 317 23.25 -16.19 -5.32
N ALA A 318 24.35 -15.44 -5.24
CA ALA A 318 24.88 -14.87 -3.99
C ALA A 318 24.31 -13.48 -3.65
N VAL A 319 23.36 -12.97 -4.43
CA VAL A 319 22.72 -11.68 -4.12
C VAL A 319 21.92 -11.79 -2.83
N GLU A 320 22.20 -10.90 -1.88
CA GLU A 320 21.45 -10.75 -0.65
C GLU A 320 20.35 -9.70 -0.80
N MET A 321 19.13 -10.06 -0.39
CA MET A 321 18.01 -9.12 -0.32
C MET A 321 17.77 -8.70 1.14
N THR A 322 17.73 -7.40 1.39
CA THR A 322 17.36 -6.83 2.69
C THR A 322 16.07 -6.04 2.58
N LEU A 323 15.20 -6.16 3.58
CA LEU A 323 14.00 -5.33 3.75
C LEU A 323 14.12 -4.61 5.10
N GLU A 324 14.11 -3.29 5.08
CA GLU A 324 14.08 -2.46 6.30
C GLU A 324 12.83 -1.60 6.32
N SER A 325 12.13 -1.56 7.45
CA SER A 325 11.05 -0.60 7.70
C SER A 325 11.20 0.00 9.10
N ARG A 326 10.48 1.08 9.38
CA ARG A 326 10.48 1.69 10.73
C ARG A 326 9.63 0.94 11.73
#